data_AF-A0A3C1UKM7-F1
#
_entry.id   AF-A0A3C1UKM7-F1
#
_cell.length_a   1.000
_cell.length_b   1.000
_cell.length_c   1.000
_cell.angle_alpha   90.00
_cell.angle_beta   90.00
_cell.angle_gamma   90.00
#
_symmetry.space_group_name_H-M   'P 1'
#
loop_
_entity.id
_entity.type
_entity.pdbx_description
1 polymer ?
#
loop_
_entity_poly.entity_id
_entity_poly.type
_entity_poly.pdbx_seq_one_letter_code
_entity_poly.pdbx_strand_id
1 'polypeptide(L)'
;MVRGAWHPPQSAHAFPSSPTLQPLESLSGKMSLFTHLDRVKVPGTDGHAQAGACYLSTAAPDELSPAGYPLKRTIDQVIADHVGRETPFRSLELSCNSFTDNRESVYFDNISWYGHGHVARSMKDPHKVFQRLFHVKEHQANASVLDLVLADARDLMGRLGNLDRHKLDEYMESVRTVEQQIERITQHQVDVRDLPAGMIPSDKLWTTMRRDEYIQVMGDLLILALQTDLTRVCTLMVAPERWDTPLMFEDIFEKPIRHHGWTHNQKDPETLRQLEKIDLFHMRQYASICAKMDAVQEGNGTLLDNMMFAYGSGLSSGMLHECTNLPTVIAGSAGGRIATNRHDKHAQGTPIANLWVSMAQVMGLPVEQIGDSTGSLKGFTAQA
;
A
#
# COMPACT_ATOMS: atom_id res chain seq x y z
N MET A 1 -14.41 5.24 -2.22
CA MET A 1 -14.65 4.81 -3.61
C MET A 1 -16.07 5.09 -4.08
N VAL A 2 -16.19 5.51 -5.34
CA VAL A 2 -17.41 5.71 -6.11
C VAL A 2 -17.61 4.52 -7.05
N ARG A 3 -18.59 3.68 -6.73
CA ARG A 3 -18.83 2.39 -7.44
C ARG A 3 -18.99 2.54 -8.95
N GLY A 4 -19.72 3.57 -9.40
CA GLY A 4 -19.98 3.81 -10.82
C GLY A 4 -18.74 4.18 -11.64
N ALA A 5 -17.73 4.78 -11.00
CA ALA A 5 -16.47 5.14 -11.65
C ALA A 5 -15.42 4.03 -11.57
N TRP A 6 -15.50 3.17 -10.55
CA TRP A 6 -14.60 2.03 -10.37
C TRP A 6 -14.97 0.84 -11.25
N HIS A 7 -16.20 0.35 -11.16
CA HIS A 7 -16.58 -0.89 -11.83
C HIS A 7 -16.71 -0.64 -13.33
N PRO A 8 -15.93 -1.34 -14.16
CA PRO A 8 -15.99 -1.14 -15.60
C PRO A 8 -17.34 -1.59 -16.16
N PRO A 9 -17.83 -0.92 -17.22
CA PRO A 9 -18.89 -1.49 -18.03
C PRO A 9 -18.39 -2.80 -18.66
N GLN A 10 -19.33 -3.61 -19.18
CA GLN A 10 -18.95 -4.83 -19.91
C GLN A 10 -17.98 -4.47 -21.04
N SER A 11 -16.74 -4.97 -20.97
CA SER A 11 -15.64 -4.62 -21.88
C SER A 11 -15.30 -5.77 -22.82
N ALA A 12 -14.86 -5.43 -24.03
CA ALA A 12 -14.28 -6.38 -24.98
C ALA A 12 -12.77 -6.63 -24.75
N HIS A 13 -12.12 -5.80 -23.93
CA HIS A 13 -10.70 -5.95 -23.57
C HIS A 13 -10.54 -6.87 -22.37
N ALA A 14 -9.41 -7.60 -22.34
CA ALA A 14 -9.11 -8.54 -21.27
C ALA A 14 -8.91 -7.82 -19.91
N PHE A 15 -8.21 -6.69 -19.88
CA PHE A 15 -8.27 -5.72 -18.80
C PHE A 15 -9.21 -4.55 -19.17
N PRO A 16 -10.29 -4.32 -18.41
CA PRO A 16 -11.29 -3.32 -18.74
C PRO A 16 -10.91 -1.92 -18.22
N SER A 17 -11.30 -0.88 -18.96
CA SER A 17 -11.14 0.51 -18.54
C SER A 17 -12.41 1.05 -17.87
N SER A 18 -12.22 1.91 -16.88
CA SER A 18 -13.25 2.71 -16.20
C SER A 18 -12.63 4.06 -15.79
N PRO A 19 -13.43 5.10 -15.49
CA PRO A 19 -12.89 6.41 -15.13
C PRO A 19 -11.84 6.36 -14.02
N THR A 20 -12.05 5.55 -12.98
CA THR A 20 -11.05 5.39 -11.91
C THR A 20 -9.84 4.56 -12.35
N LEU A 21 -10.04 3.52 -13.18
CA LEU A 21 -8.97 2.60 -13.60
C LEU A 21 -8.11 3.12 -14.76
N GLN A 22 -8.48 4.24 -15.38
CA GLN A 22 -7.76 4.84 -16.51
C GLN A 22 -6.23 4.93 -16.31
N PRO A 23 -5.68 5.31 -15.14
CA PRO A 23 -4.23 5.40 -14.97
C PRO A 23 -3.48 4.07 -15.16
N LEU A 24 -4.19 2.93 -15.09
CA LEU A 24 -3.61 1.59 -15.23
C LEU A 24 -3.50 1.10 -16.67
N GLU A 25 -4.07 1.82 -17.65
CA GLU A 25 -4.14 1.35 -19.04
C GLU A 25 -2.76 0.98 -19.62
N SER A 26 -1.74 1.79 -19.33
CA SER A 26 -0.36 1.56 -19.78
C SER A 26 0.30 0.30 -19.19
N LEU A 27 -0.20 -0.18 -18.05
CA LEU A 27 0.31 -1.35 -17.34
C LEU A 27 -0.68 -2.52 -17.35
N SER A 28 -1.77 -2.43 -18.11
CA SER A 28 -2.84 -3.43 -18.18
C SER A 28 -2.32 -4.85 -18.45
N GLY A 29 -1.27 -4.98 -19.27
CA GLY A 29 -0.56 -6.23 -19.55
C GLY A 29 -0.03 -6.96 -18.31
N LYS A 30 0.20 -6.25 -17.20
CA LYS A 30 0.79 -6.75 -15.95
C LYS A 30 -0.21 -6.75 -14.79
N MET A 31 -1.50 -6.60 -15.05
CA MET A 31 -2.51 -6.43 -14.00
C MET A 31 -3.72 -7.37 -14.16
N SER A 32 -4.35 -7.67 -13.04
CA SER A 32 -5.57 -8.45 -12.94
C SER A 32 -6.60 -7.72 -12.08
N LEU A 33 -7.79 -7.49 -12.64
CA LEU A 33 -8.92 -6.90 -11.92
C LEU A 33 -9.82 -8.01 -11.37
N PHE A 34 -10.24 -7.91 -10.11
CA PHE A 34 -11.16 -8.85 -9.49
C PHE A 34 -12.45 -8.15 -9.07
N THR A 35 -13.59 -8.78 -9.36
CA THR A 35 -14.93 -8.26 -9.00
C THR A 35 -15.78 -9.33 -8.34
N HIS A 36 -16.77 -8.88 -7.57
CA HIS A 36 -17.64 -9.69 -6.71
C HIS A 36 -16.93 -10.39 -5.55
N LEU A 37 -15.81 -9.81 -5.10
CA LEU A 37 -15.16 -10.23 -3.86
C LEU A 37 -15.76 -9.47 -2.69
N ASP A 38 -16.21 -10.20 -1.67
CA ASP A 38 -16.95 -9.68 -0.53
C ASP A 38 -16.17 -9.96 0.75
N ARG A 39 -16.41 -9.18 1.80
CA ARG A 39 -15.99 -9.53 3.16
C ARG A 39 -17.17 -9.51 4.11
N VAL A 40 -17.07 -10.28 5.19
CA VAL A 40 -18.04 -10.22 6.29
C VAL A 40 -18.09 -8.83 6.91
N LYS A 41 -19.32 -8.30 7.09
CA LYS A 41 -19.61 -7.12 7.90
C LYS A 41 -20.29 -7.56 9.20
N VAL A 42 -19.76 -7.14 10.34
CA VAL A 42 -20.41 -7.32 11.64
C VAL A 42 -21.26 -6.08 11.96
N PRO A 43 -22.59 -6.19 12.10
CA PRO A 43 -23.44 -5.07 12.50
C PRO A 43 -23.16 -4.59 13.93
N GLY A 44 -23.49 -3.34 14.23
CA GLY A 44 -23.35 -2.78 15.58
C GLY A 44 -21.96 -2.27 15.93
N THR A 45 -21.00 -2.35 15.02
CA THR A 45 -19.66 -1.74 15.14
C THR A 45 -19.41 -0.74 14.01
N ASP A 46 -18.38 0.10 14.16
CA ASP A 46 -18.08 1.17 13.19
C ASP A 46 -17.64 0.59 11.84
N GLY A 47 -18.29 1.03 10.76
CA GLY A 47 -18.04 0.54 9.41
C GLY A 47 -16.69 0.96 8.82
N HIS A 48 -16.22 2.17 9.12
CA HIS A 48 -14.92 2.67 8.65
C HIS A 48 -13.78 2.00 9.44
N ALA A 49 -13.95 1.73 10.73
CA ALA A 49 -12.98 0.92 11.46
C ALA A 49 -12.86 -0.49 10.86
N GLN A 50 -13.97 -1.13 10.50
CA GLN A 50 -13.97 -2.43 9.83
C GLN A 50 -13.38 -2.39 8.42
N ALA A 51 -13.42 -1.24 7.74
CA ALA A 51 -12.92 -1.08 6.38
C ALA A 51 -11.41 -1.35 6.30
N GLY A 52 -10.64 -0.71 7.18
CA GLY A 52 -9.18 -0.85 7.21
C GLY A 52 -8.76 -2.07 8.03
N ALA A 53 -9.22 -2.13 9.29
CA ALA A 53 -8.70 -3.12 10.24
C ALA A 53 -8.98 -4.55 9.79
N CYS A 54 -10.16 -4.81 9.21
CA CYS A 54 -10.61 -6.17 8.92
C CYS A 54 -10.35 -6.62 7.47
N TYR A 55 -9.84 -5.76 6.59
CA TYR A 55 -9.64 -6.07 5.16
C TYR A 55 -8.68 -7.24 4.94
N LEU A 56 -7.50 -7.17 5.54
CA LEU A 56 -6.47 -8.23 5.43
C LEU A 56 -6.70 -9.38 6.43
N SER A 57 -7.57 -9.19 7.41
CA SER A 57 -7.85 -10.20 8.43
C SER A 57 -8.92 -11.18 7.97
N THR A 58 -9.98 -10.67 7.34
CA THR A 58 -11.16 -11.42 6.89
C THR A 58 -11.66 -12.42 7.93
N ALA A 59 -11.57 -12.07 9.23
CA ALA A 59 -11.99 -12.98 10.30
C ALA A 59 -13.47 -13.35 10.14
N ALA A 60 -13.83 -14.55 10.57
CA ALA A 60 -15.21 -14.98 10.56
C ALA A 60 -16.08 -14.08 11.49
N PRO A 61 -17.41 -14.02 11.29
CA PRO A 61 -18.29 -13.14 12.07
C PRO A 61 -18.27 -13.41 13.58
N ASP A 62 -17.88 -14.61 14.00
CA ASP A 62 -17.75 -15.05 15.39
C ASP A 62 -16.33 -14.91 15.97
N GLU A 63 -15.35 -14.56 15.14
CA GLU A 63 -13.96 -14.29 15.54
C GLU A 63 -13.74 -12.80 15.83
N LEU A 64 -14.34 -12.34 16.92
CA LEU A 64 -14.34 -10.92 17.29
C LEU A 64 -13.15 -10.54 18.17
N SER A 65 -12.54 -9.39 17.86
CA SER A 65 -11.64 -8.69 18.77
C SER A 65 -12.37 -8.18 20.02
N PRO A 66 -11.65 -7.79 21.09
CA PRO A 66 -12.29 -7.18 22.27
C PRO A 66 -13.14 -5.94 21.98
N ALA A 67 -12.88 -5.25 20.87
CA ALA A 67 -13.66 -4.10 20.41
C ALA A 67 -14.89 -4.49 19.55
N GLY A 68 -15.15 -5.78 19.36
CA GLY A 68 -16.29 -6.30 18.59
C GLY A 68 -16.09 -6.38 17.07
N TYR A 69 -14.90 -6.04 16.56
CA TYR A 69 -14.60 -6.15 15.12
C TYR A 69 -14.22 -7.58 14.73
N PRO A 70 -14.64 -8.09 13.55
CA PRO A 70 -14.19 -9.39 13.01
C PRO A 70 -12.73 -9.28 12.57
N LEU A 71 -11.82 -9.46 13.52
CA LEU A 71 -10.43 -9.07 13.39
C LEU A 71 -9.52 -10.04 14.15
N LYS A 72 -8.66 -10.70 13.40
CA LYS A 72 -7.59 -11.58 13.86
C LYS A 72 -6.27 -11.25 13.18
N ARG A 73 -5.30 -12.16 13.28
CA ARG A 73 -4.01 -12.06 12.58
C ARG A 73 -4.25 -11.91 11.07
N THR A 74 -3.59 -10.95 10.45
CA THR A 74 -3.78 -10.61 9.03
C THR A 74 -2.94 -11.46 8.10
N ILE A 75 -3.38 -11.56 6.83
CA ILE A 75 -2.73 -12.39 5.81
C ILE A 75 -1.25 -12.04 5.60
N ASP A 76 -0.89 -10.76 5.60
CA ASP A 76 0.50 -10.32 5.48
C ASP A 76 1.35 -10.89 6.62
N GLN A 77 0.82 -10.91 7.85
CA GLN A 77 1.51 -11.50 8.99
C GLN A 77 1.57 -13.03 8.94
N VAL A 78 0.55 -13.69 8.40
CA VAL A 78 0.56 -15.14 8.16
C VAL A 78 1.63 -15.51 7.11
N ILE A 79 1.71 -14.76 6.01
CA ILE A 79 2.73 -14.95 4.97
C ILE A 79 4.13 -14.68 5.54
N ALA A 80 4.28 -13.59 6.28
CA ALA A 80 5.54 -13.16 6.89
C ALA A 80 6.12 -14.20 7.87
N ASP A 81 5.29 -14.98 8.56
CA ASP A 81 5.77 -16.09 9.42
C ASP A 81 6.50 -17.19 8.65
N HIS A 82 6.18 -17.34 7.37
CA HIS A 82 6.76 -18.33 6.48
C HIS A 82 7.97 -17.78 5.73
N VAL A 83 7.78 -16.68 4.97
CA VAL A 83 8.81 -16.16 4.04
C VAL A 83 9.72 -15.11 4.68
N GLY A 84 9.28 -14.46 5.77
CA GLY A 84 10.03 -13.40 6.45
C GLY A 84 11.24 -13.88 7.26
N ARG A 85 11.56 -15.19 7.21
CA ARG A 85 12.73 -15.78 7.90
C ARG A 85 14.02 -15.64 7.12
N GLU A 86 13.91 -15.38 5.82
CA GLU A 86 15.04 -15.29 4.89
C GLU A 86 15.54 -13.85 4.72
N THR A 87 14.88 -12.88 5.35
CA THR A 87 15.17 -11.44 5.22
C THR A 87 15.34 -10.78 6.59
N PRO A 88 16.08 -9.66 6.68
CA PRO A 88 16.29 -8.94 7.94
C PRO A 88 14.99 -8.47 8.61
N PHE A 89 14.01 -8.01 7.83
CA PHE A 89 12.70 -7.63 8.34
C PHE A 89 11.67 -8.68 7.94
N ARG A 90 11.07 -9.31 8.97
CA ARG A 90 9.99 -10.29 8.77
C ARG A 90 8.84 -9.73 7.91
N SER A 91 8.49 -8.47 8.15
CA SER A 91 7.52 -7.69 7.39
C SER A 91 7.80 -6.19 7.59
N LEU A 92 7.26 -5.35 6.69
CA LEU A 92 7.35 -3.90 6.78
C LEU A 92 5.96 -3.27 6.66
N GLU A 93 5.50 -2.62 7.73
CA GLU A 93 4.20 -1.94 7.75
C GLU A 93 4.39 -0.43 7.62
N LEU A 94 3.83 0.16 6.58
CA LEU A 94 3.96 1.57 6.22
C LEU A 94 2.61 2.28 6.19
N SER A 95 2.59 3.57 6.51
CA SER A 95 1.39 4.39 6.45
C SER A 95 1.70 5.78 5.89
N CYS A 96 0.78 6.29 5.08
CA CYS A 96 0.77 7.66 4.61
C CYS A 96 -0.15 8.52 5.49
N ASN A 97 -0.28 8.24 6.79
CA ASN A 97 -1.04 9.09 7.69
C ASN A 97 -0.20 10.29 8.17
N SER A 98 -0.42 11.46 7.58
CA SER A 98 0.30 12.69 7.98
C SER A 98 -0.28 13.35 9.23
N PHE A 99 -1.41 12.87 9.77
CA PHE A 99 -2.03 13.49 10.94
C PHE A 99 -1.21 13.25 12.22
N THR A 100 -1.09 14.31 13.04
CA THR A 100 -0.33 14.30 14.30
C THR A 100 -1.22 14.31 15.54
N ASP A 101 -2.53 14.52 15.37
CA ASP A 101 -3.49 14.35 16.45
C ASP A 101 -3.77 12.87 16.70
N ASN A 102 -4.34 12.55 17.87
CA ASN A 102 -4.79 11.20 18.22
C ASN A 102 -6.32 11.19 18.27
N ARG A 103 -6.98 11.61 17.20
CA ARG A 103 -8.44 11.74 17.15
C ARG A 103 -9.14 10.39 17.09
N GLU A 104 -8.63 9.50 16.26
CA GLU A 104 -9.24 8.20 16.02
C GLU A 104 -8.41 7.07 16.65
N SER A 105 -9.09 5.95 16.91
CA SER A 105 -8.44 4.75 17.44
C SER A 105 -7.50 4.09 16.43
N VAL A 106 -6.68 3.16 16.91
CA VAL A 106 -5.75 2.37 16.07
C VAL A 106 -6.45 1.59 14.95
N TYR A 107 -7.75 1.29 15.08
CA TYR A 107 -8.54 0.56 14.07
C TYR A 107 -8.80 1.37 12.79
N PHE A 108 -8.69 2.70 12.83
CA PHE A 108 -8.90 3.55 11.65
C PHE A 108 -7.60 3.83 10.88
N ASP A 109 -6.45 3.50 11.45
CA ASP A 109 -5.12 3.88 10.94
C ASP A 109 -4.17 2.68 10.80
N ASN A 110 -4.70 1.45 10.83
CA ASN A 110 -3.90 0.24 10.62
C ASN A 110 -4.69 -0.83 9.88
N ILE A 111 -4.01 -1.52 8.96
CA ILE A 111 -4.54 -2.64 8.18
C ILE A 111 -3.88 -3.98 8.54
N SER A 112 -2.81 -3.96 9.34
CA SER A 112 -2.01 -5.13 9.69
C SER A 112 -2.01 -5.42 11.20
N TRP A 113 -2.15 -6.70 11.55
CA TRP A 113 -2.36 -7.15 12.92
C TRP A 113 -1.67 -8.49 13.17
N TYR A 114 -0.87 -8.57 14.24
CA TYR A 114 -0.31 -9.83 14.73
C TYR A 114 -1.38 -10.74 15.36
N GLY A 115 -2.52 -10.18 15.75
CA GLY A 115 -3.63 -10.90 16.38
C GLY A 115 -4.62 -9.94 17.02
N HIS A 116 -5.59 -10.49 17.75
CA HIS A 116 -6.61 -9.72 18.47
C HIS A 116 -5.97 -8.64 19.37
N GLY A 117 -6.24 -7.36 19.08
CA GLY A 117 -5.72 -6.24 19.87
C GLY A 117 -4.20 -6.00 19.77
N HIS A 118 -3.49 -6.76 18.91
CA HIS A 118 -2.05 -6.63 18.70
C HIS A 118 -1.77 -6.08 17.31
N VAL A 119 -1.81 -4.76 17.20
CA VAL A 119 -1.54 -4.04 15.95
C VAL A 119 -0.09 -4.21 15.51
N ALA A 120 0.13 -4.50 14.23
CA ALA A 120 1.43 -4.37 13.60
C ALA A 120 1.56 -2.91 13.15
N ARG A 121 2.05 -2.07 14.07
CA ARG A 121 1.96 -0.61 13.93
C ARG A 121 2.80 -0.13 12.75
N SER A 122 2.13 0.59 11.85
CA SER A 122 2.79 1.15 10.67
C SER A 122 3.76 2.29 11.01
N MET A 123 4.84 2.37 10.23
CA MET A 123 5.75 3.51 10.22
C MET A 123 5.24 4.55 9.24
N LYS A 124 5.08 5.79 9.73
CA LYS A 124 4.56 6.92 8.94
C LYS A 124 5.56 8.07 8.76
N ASP A 125 6.76 7.94 9.32
CA ASP A 125 7.81 8.95 9.22
C ASP A 125 8.86 8.46 8.20
N PRO A 126 8.87 9.00 6.96
CA PRO A 126 9.81 8.62 5.91
C PRO A 126 11.26 8.59 6.36
N HIS A 127 11.68 9.54 7.19
CA HIS A 127 13.05 9.60 7.70
C HIS A 127 13.35 8.41 8.61
N LYS A 128 12.44 8.06 9.52
CA LYS A 128 12.60 6.86 10.38
C LYS A 128 12.57 5.57 9.57
N VAL A 129 11.77 5.50 8.51
CA VAL A 129 11.76 4.35 7.60
C VAL A 129 13.12 4.24 6.90
N PHE A 130 13.62 5.33 6.32
CA PHE A 130 14.94 5.38 5.69
C PHE A 130 16.05 4.94 6.66
N GLN A 131 16.09 5.52 7.86
CA GLN A 131 17.06 5.15 8.90
C GLN A 131 16.97 3.67 9.29
N ARG A 132 15.75 3.12 9.35
CA ARG A 132 15.54 1.69 9.62
C ARG A 132 16.10 0.81 8.51
N LEU A 133 15.88 1.15 7.24
CA LEU A 133 16.37 0.36 6.10
C LEU A 133 17.91 0.36 6.04
N PHE A 134 18.55 1.50 6.31
CA PHE A 134 20.00 1.67 6.11
C PHE A 134 20.83 1.64 7.40
N HIS A 135 20.23 1.30 8.56
CA HIS A 135 20.91 1.18 9.86
C HIS A 135 21.80 2.39 10.21
N VAL A 136 21.25 3.59 10.06
CA VAL A 136 21.97 4.84 10.33
C VAL A 136 22.22 4.96 11.83
N LYS A 137 23.47 4.76 12.28
CA LYS A 137 23.87 5.12 13.64
C LYS A 137 23.84 6.65 13.73
N GLU A 138 23.06 7.21 14.65
CA GLU A 138 23.02 8.66 14.98
C GLU A 138 24.38 9.27 15.36
N HIS A 139 25.44 8.47 15.43
CA HIS A 139 26.80 8.90 15.76
C HIS A 139 27.63 9.21 14.51
N GLN A 140 27.24 10.23 13.77
CA GLN A 140 28.16 11.20 13.16
C GLN A 140 27.33 12.34 12.58
N ALA A 141 27.19 13.42 13.36
CA ALA A 141 26.79 14.70 12.81
C ALA A 141 27.81 15.06 11.71
N ASN A 142 27.35 15.15 10.46
CA ASN A 142 28.02 15.71 9.27
C ASN A 142 28.66 14.75 8.24
N ALA A 143 28.48 13.43 8.32
CA ALA A 143 28.70 12.55 7.16
C ALA A 143 27.34 12.00 6.73
N SER A 144 26.92 12.27 5.48
CA SER A 144 25.67 11.72 4.98
C SER A 144 25.77 10.18 4.98
N VAL A 145 24.66 9.50 5.27
CA VAL A 145 24.56 8.03 5.19
C VAL A 145 25.04 7.53 3.82
N LEU A 146 24.75 8.34 2.80
CA LEU A 146 25.19 8.16 1.44
C LEU A 146 26.71 8.10 1.34
N ASP A 147 27.50 8.87 2.11
CA ASP A 147 28.96 8.84 1.99
C ASP A 147 29.55 7.49 2.38
N LEU A 148 28.98 6.83 3.40
CA LEU A 148 29.43 5.50 3.85
C LEU A 148 28.97 4.41 2.86
N VAL A 149 27.68 4.44 2.47
CA VAL A 149 27.13 3.47 1.51
C VAL A 149 27.75 3.63 0.12
N LEU A 150 28.04 4.87 -0.31
CA LEU A 150 28.73 5.17 -1.57
C LEU A 150 30.19 4.73 -1.55
N ALA A 151 30.88 4.84 -0.42
CA ALA A 151 32.26 4.37 -0.32
C ALA A 151 32.33 2.85 -0.53
N ASP A 152 31.48 2.10 0.17
CA ASP A 152 31.40 0.64 0.04
C ASP A 152 30.91 0.22 -1.37
N ALA A 153 29.90 0.91 -1.91
CA ALA A 153 29.40 0.68 -3.25
C ALA A 153 30.47 0.93 -4.32
N ARG A 154 31.28 1.99 -4.20
CA ARG A 154 32.38 2.28 -5.14
C ARG A 154 33.48 1.23 -5.12
N ASP A 155 33.85 0.69 -3.96
CA ASP A 155 34.80 -0.42 -3.87
C ASP A 155 34.22 -1.68 -4.54
N LEU A 156 32.93 -1.95 -4.33
CA LEU A 156 32.24 -3.07 -4.96
C LEU A 156 32.14 -2.93 -6.48
N MET A 157 31.82 -1.74 -7.00
CA MET A 157 31.75 -1.45 -8.44
C MET A 157 33.02 -1.83 -9.20
N GLY A 158 34.19 -1.70 -8.56
CA GLY A 158 35.48 -2.08 -9.13
C GLY A 158 35.63 -3.59 -9.38
N ARG A 159 34.85 -4.41 -8.70
CA ARG A 159 34.91 -5.89 -8.73
C ARG A 159 33.76 -6.53 -9.50
N LEU A 160 32.73 -5.76 -9.87
CA LEU A 160 31.54 -6.23 -10.56
C LEU A 160 31.72 -6.26 -12.08
N GLY A 161 31.03 -7.21 -12.73
CA GLY A 161 30.84 -7.20 -14.18
C GLY A 161 29.91 -6.06 -14.61
N ASN A 162 29.89 -5.75 -15.92
CA ASN A 162 29.13 -4.60 -16.44
C ASN A 162 27.65 -4.61 -16.04
N LEU A 163 26.98 -5.77 -16.11
CA LEU A 163 25.56 -5.90 -15.77
C LEU A 163 25.30 -5.58 -14.29
N ASP A 164 26.10 -6.15 -13.38
CA ASP A 164 25.94 -5.94 -11.94
C ASP A 164 26.30 -4.51 -11.55
N ARG A 165 27.26 -3.89 -12.23
CA ARG A 165 27.60 -2.48 -12.05
C ARG A 165 26.41 -1.58 -12.40
N HIS A 166 25.75 -1.81 -13.54
CA HIS A 166 24.57 -1.04 -13.92
C HIS A 166 23.44 -1.14 -12.89
N LYS A 167 23.18 -2.35 -12.34
CA LYS A 167 22.19 -2.53 -11.27
C LYS A 167 22.54 -1.80 -9.99
N LEU A 168 23.82 -1.86 -9.60
CA LEU A 168 24.30 -1.14 -8.42
C LEU A 168 24.18 0.37 -8.61
N ASP A 169 24.51 0.89 -9.81
CA ASP A 169 24.36 2.31 -10.14
C ASP A 169 22.88 2.76 -10.07
N GLU A 170 21.95 1.99 -10.64
CA GLU A 170 20.50 2.25 -10.57
C GLU A 170 19.98 2.28 -9.12
N TYR A 171 20.44 1.33 -8.29
CA TYR A 171 20.11 1.29 -6.88
C TYR A 171 20.65 2.52 -6.14
N MET A 172 21.92 2.86 -6.35
CA MET A 172 22.55 4.01 -5.68
C MET A 172 21.88 5.33 -6.06
N GLU A 173 21.47 5.50 -7.32
CA GLU A 173 20.70 6.66 -7.76
C GLU A 173 19.31 6.71 -7.11
N SER A 174 18.65 5.56 -6.95
CA SER A 174 17.35 5.46 -6.25
C SER A 174 17.47 5.85 -4.78
N VAL A 175 18.49 5.34 -4.06
CA VAL A 175 18.75 5.71 -2.66
C VAL A 175 19.00 7.21 -2.53
N ARG A 176 19.84 7.76 -3.40
CA ARG A 176 20.18 9.19 -3.41
C ARG A 176 18.96 10.06 -3.68
N THR A 177 18.11 9.67 -4.63
CA THR A 177 16.89 10.41 -4.96
C THR A 177 15.96 10.49 -3.75
N VAL A 178 15.73 9.37 -3.06
CA VAL A 178 14.88 9.32 -1.86
C VAL A 178 15.48 10.14 -0.72
N GLU A 179 16.78 10.02 -0.46
CA GLU A 179 17.46 10.82 0.56
C GLU A 179 17.33 12.33 0.27
N GLN A 180 17.65 12.77 -0.95
CA GLN A 180 17.55 14.17 -1.34
C GLN A 180 16.12 14.71 -1.23
N GLN A 181 15.11 13.87 -1.51
CA GLN A 181 13.72 14.27 -1.34
C GLN A 181 13.37 14.45 0.15
N ILE A 182 13.81 13.53 1.01
CA ILE A 182 13.65 13.64 2.46
C ILE A 182 14.39 14.88 3.01
N GLU A 183 15.63 15.11 2.59
CA GLU A 183 16.45 16.26 3.01
C GLU A 183 15.85 17.59 2.56
N ARG A 184 15.46 17.71 1.29
CA ARG A 184 14.86 18.93 0.74
C ARG A 184 13.65 19.36 1.56
N ILE A 185 12.78 18.41 1.89
CA ILE A 185 11.57 18.67 2.68
C ILE A 185 11.92 19.06 4.11
N THR A 186 12.88 18.37 4.71
CA THR A 186 13.37 18.68 6.05
C THR A 186 13.93 20.11 6.11
N GLN A 187 14.71 20.54 5.12
CA GLN A 187 15.31 21.88 5.05
C GLN A 187 14.27 22.97 4.75
N HIS A 188 13.41 22.78 3.74
CA HIS A 188 12.42 23.79 3.34
C HIS A 188 11.40 24.10 4.45
N GLN A 189 11.19 23.18 5.39
CA GLN A 189 10.26 23.37 6.50
C GLN A 189 10.90 23.96 7.76
N VAL A 190 12.23 23.92 7.86
CA VAL A 190 12.99 24.71 8.85
C VAL A 190 12.97 26.19 8.45
N ASP A 191 12.98 26.51 7.16
CA ASP A 191 12.91 27.91 6.67
C ASP A 191 11.51 28.55 6.77
N VAL A 192 10.44 27.76 6.85
CA VAL A 192 9.04 28.26 6.93
C VAL A 192 8.57 28.50 8.37
N ARG A 193 9.41 28.27 9.38
CA ARG A 193 9.09 28.54 10.79
C ARG A 193 10.25 29.30 11.42
N ASP A 194 9.97 30.48 11.98
CA ASP A 194 10.85 31.23 12.90
C ASP A 194 11.13 30.46 14.22
N LEU A 195 11.32 29.13 14.15
CA LEU A 195 11.66 28.29 15.27
C LEU A 195 13.12 27.87 15.14
N PRO A 196 13.93 27.99 16.21
CA PRO A 196 15.31 27.53 16.20
C PRO A 196 15.39 26.08 15.69
N ALA A 197 16.33 25.84 14.78
CA ALA A 197 16.65 24.49 14.30
C ALA A 197 16.82 23.55 15.51
N GLY A 198 16.01 22.48 15.56
CA GLY A 198 15.98 21.52 16.67
C GLY A 198 14.68 21.47 17.50
N MET A 199 13.69 22.33 17.23
CA MET A 199 12.41 22.35 17.98
C MET A 199 11.17 21.89 17.19
N ILE A 200 11.30 21.40 15.96
CA ILE A 200 10.16 20.83 15.20
C ILE A 200 10.05 19.33 15.52
N PRO A 201 8.97 18.87 16.18
CA PRO A 201 8.72 17.44 16.34
C PRO A 201 8.67 16.74 14.97
N SER A 202 9.38 15.61 14.81
CA SER A 202 9.53 14.93 13.50
C SER A 202 8.20 14.53 12.86
N ASP A 203 7.17 14.32 13.67
CA ASP A 203 5.80 14.02 13.27
C ASP A 203 5.08 15.20 12.58
N LYS A 204 5.49 16.45 12.85
CA LYS A 204 4.88 17.64 12.22
C LYS A 204 5.46 17.97 10.85
N LEU A 205 6.60 17.41 10.46
CA LEU A 205 7.25 17.72 9.19
C LEU A 205 6.39 17.25 8.00
N TRP A 206 5.81 16.06 8.12
CA TRP A 206 5.10 15.44 6.99
C TRP A 206 3.68 16.00 6.77
N THR A 207 3.17 16.83 7.70
CA THR A 207 1.85 17.49 7.56
C THR A 207 1.81 18.55 6.47
N THR A 208 2.97 19.11 6.11
CA THR A 208 3.12 20.18 5.10
C THR A 208 3.67 19.68 3.77
N MET A 209 3.98 18.39 3.67
CA MET A 209 4.36 17.74 2.41
C MET A 209 3.11 17.55 1.55
N ARG A 210 3.24 17.73 0.23
CA ARG A 210 2.14 17.46 -0.69
C ARG A 210 1.69 16.01 -0.60
N ARG A 211 0.39 15.77 -0.77
CA ARG A 211 -0.18 14.44 -0.57
C ARG A 211 0.36 13.40 -1.55
N ASP A 212 0.56 13.80 -2.80
CA ASP A 212 1.11 12.96 -3.85
C ASP A 212 2.55 12.58 -3.53
N GLU A 213 3.39 13.57 -3.24
CA GLU A 213 4.80 13.36 -2.92
C GLU A 213 4.97 12.43 -1.71
N TYR A 214 4.17 12.61 -0.65
CA TYR A 214 4.27 11.78 0.54
C TYR A 214 3.96 10.31 0.25
N ILE A 215 2.90 10.04 -0.54
CA ILE A 215 2.59 8.68 -0.98
C ILE A 215 3.72 8.12 -1.86
N GLN A 216 4.30 8.94 -2.75
CA GLN A 216 5.40 8.50 -3.62
C GLN A 216 6.67 8.16 -2.83
N VAL A 217 7.08 8.99 -1.86
CA VAL A 217 8.27 8.70 -1.02
C VAL A 217 8.09 7.42 -0.21
N MET A 218 6.91 7.20 0.37
CA MET A 218 6.62 5.95 1.09
C MET A 218 6.63 4.74 0.13
N GLY A 219 6.15 4.93 -1.10
CA GLY A 219 6.27 3.94 -2.18
C GLY A 219 7.72 3.65 -2.56
N ASP A 220 8.56 4.67 -2.68
CA ASP A 220 9.97 4.51 -3.02
C ASP A 220 10.74 3.77 -1.92
N LEU A 221 10.45 4.06 -0.65
CA LEU A 221 11.00 3.32 0.50
C LEU A 221 10.56 1.85 0.51
N LEU A 222 9.30 1.57 0.14
CA LEU A 222 8.80 0.21 -0.05
C LEU A 222 9.58 -0.50 -1.16
N ILE A 223 9.77 0.14 -2.31
CA ILE A 223 10.51 -0.41 -3.45
C ILE A 223 11.96 -0.70 -3.06
N LEU A 224 12.64 0.24 -2.40
CA LEU A 224 14.01 0.05 -1.92
C LEU A 224 14.12 -1.16 -0.99
N ALA A 225 13.17 -1.33 -0.06
CA ALA A 225 13.15 -2.48 0.84
C ALA A 225 12.99 -3.82 0.11
N LEU A 226 12.20 -3.86 -0.97
CA LEU A 226 12.04 -5.06 -1.80
C LEU A 226 13.27 -5.31 -2.68
N GLN A 227 13.78 -4.28 -3.36
CA GLN A 227 14.91 -4.36 -4.28
C GLN A 227 16.20 -4.80 -3.59
N THR A 228 16.36 -4.47 -2.31
CA THR A 228 17.52 -4.84 -1.49
C THR A 228 17.33 -6.09 -0.65
N ASP A 229 16.22 -6.82 -0.87
CA ASP A 229 15.90 -8.04 -0.14
C ASP A 229 15.83 -7.86 1.39
N LEU A 230 15.37 -6.68 1.84
CA LEU A 230 15.21 -6.39 3.26
C LEU A 230 13.93 -6.98 3.83
N THR A 231 12.92 -7.21 3.00
CA THR A 231 11.67 -7.90 3.34
C THR A 231 11.06 -8.55 2.10
N ARG A 232 10.25 -9.61 2.30
CA ARG A 232 9.38 -10.19 1.26
C ARG A 232 7.91 -9.79 1.41
N VAL A 233 7.55 -9.12 2.51
CA VAL A 233 6.17 -8.73 2.83
C VAL A 233 6.14 -7.27 3.27
N CYS A 234 5.32 -6.47 2.59
CA CYS A 234 5.08 -5.08 2.95
C CYS A 234 3.60 -4.74 2.87
N THR A 235 3.13 -3.86 3.76
CA THR A 235 1.80 -3.24 3.66
C THR A 235 1.94 -1.73 3.64
N LEU A 236 1.10 -1.03 2.85
CA LEU A 236 1.10 0.42 2.76
C LEU A 236 -0.35 0.94 2.90
N MET A 237 -0.65 1.53 4.04
CA MET A 237 -1.94 2.21 4.24
C MET A 237 -1.88 3.61 3.66
N VAL A 238 -2.56 3.84 2.54
CA VAL A 238 -2.47 5.11 1.80
C VAL A 238 -3.25 6.26 2.43
N ALA A 239 -4.19 6.00 3.34
CA ALA A 239 -4.90 7.00 4.16
C ALA A 239 -5.65 6.29 5.30
N PRO A 240 -5.86 6.94 6.46
CA PRO A 240 -6.76 6.41 7.48
C PRO A 240 -8.21 6.36 6.97
N GLU A 241 -8.97 5.36 7.40
CA GLU A 241 -10.37 5.14 6.98
C GLU A 241 -11.30 6.26 7.46
N ARG A 242 -10.97 6.82 8.62
CA ARG A 242 -11.64 8.00 9.17
C ARG A 242 -10.59 8.92 9.73
N TRP A 243 -10.71 10.20 9.39
CA TRP A 243 -10.05 11.28 10.11
C TRP A 243 -10.80 12.59 9.83
N ASP A 244 -11.33 13.24 10.87
CA ASP A 244 -12.14 14.46 10.70
C ASP A 244 -11.28 15.74 10.51
N THR A 245 -9.95 15.62 10.58
CA THR A 245 -9.04 16.72 10.24
C THR A 245 -8.99 16.87 8.71
N PRO A 246 -9.27 18.08 8.17
CA PRO A 246 -9.21 18.31 6.73
C PRO A 246 -7.83 17.99 6.13
N LEU A 247 -7.81 17.38 4.96
CA LEU A 247 -6.60 17.05 4.21
C LEU A 247 -6.59 17.77 2.87
N MET A 248 -5.44 18.28 2.47
CA MET A 248 -5.25 18.88 1.15
C MET A 248 -4.94 17.79 0.11
N PHE A 249 -5.54 17.93 -1.08
CA PHE A 249 -5.10 17.23 -2.28
C PHE A 249 -4.72 18.30 -3.29
N GLU A 250 -3.43 18.58 -3.37
CA GLU A 250 -2.89 19.65 -4.19
C GLU A 250 -3.23 19.43 -5.67
N ASP A 251 -3.43 20.53 -6.39
CA ASP A 251 -3.83 20.58 -7.81
C ASP A 251 -5.19 19.94 -8.14
N ILE A 252 -5.90 19.40 -7.14
CA ILE A 252 -7.24 18.84 -7.28
C ILE A 252 -8.29 19.74 -6.61
N PHE A 253 -7.97 20.28 -5.44
CA PHE A 253 -8.84 21.18 -4.68
C PHE A 253 -8.12 22.47 -4.33
N GLU A 254 -8.88 23.56 -4.19
CA GLU A 254 -8.36 24.88 -3.79
C GLU A 254 -8.10 24.99 -2.28
N LYS A 255 -8.71 24.10 -1.48
CA LYS A 255 -8.62 24.11 -0.02
C LYS A 255 -8.70 22.70 0.55
N PRO A 256 -8.22 22.48 1.79
CA PRO A 256 -8.35 21.19 2.47
C PRO A 256 -9.80 20.72 2.60
N ILE A 257 -10.02 19.41 2.44
CA ILE A 257 -11.35 18.79 2.42
C ILE A 257 -11.50 17.77 3.56
N ARG A 258 -12.73 17.57 4.03
CA ARG A 258 -13.06 16.52 5.00
C ARG A 258 -13.57 15.29 4.26
N HIS A 259 -12.64 14.43 3.82
CA HIS A 259 -12.94 13.26 2.99
C HIS A 259 -14.01 12.35 3.63
N HIS A 260 -13.84 12.01 4.92
CA HIS A 260 -14.80 11.18 5.65
C HIS A 260 -16.25 11.68 5.53
N GLY A 261 -16.49 12.96 5.80
CA GLY A 261 -17.83 13.54 5.68
C GLY A 261 -18.40 13.45 4.26
N TRP A 262 -17.57 13.61 3.23
CA TRP A 262 -17.99 13.45 1.84
C TRP A 262 -18.37 12.02 1.50
N THR A 263 -17.66 11.02 2.03
CA THR A 263 -18.01 9.61 1.80
C THR A 263 -19.41 9.25 2.30
N HIS A 264 -19.95 9.99 3.26
CA HIS A 264 -21.33 9.84 3.74
C HIS A 264 -22.38 10.61 2.94
N ASN A 265 -21.96 11.52 2.06
CA ASN A 265 -22.82 12.39 1.26
C ASN A 265 -22.81 12.02 -0.24
N GLN A 266 -22.67 10.72 -0.57
CA GLN A 266 -22.61 10.23 -1.96
C GLN A 266 -23.91 10.41 -2.78
N LYS A 267 -25.02 10.82 -2.16
CA LYS A 267 -26.27 11.16 -2.88
C LYS A 267 -26.21 12.50 -3.60
N ASP A 268 -25.34 13.39 -3.15
CA ASP A 268 -25.12 14.69 -3.78
C ASP A 268 -24.22 14.51 -5.01
N PRO A 269 -24.68 14.84 -6.24
CA PRO A 269 -23.90 14.63 -7.45
C PRO A 269 -22.57 15.39 -7.46
N GLU A 270 -22.51 16.56 -6.83
CA GLU A 270 -21.28 17.35 -6.76
C GLU A 270 -20.26 16.67 -5.84
N THR A 271 -20.67 16.28 -4.63
CA THR A 271 -19.84 15.49 -3.71
C THR A 271 -19.35 14.21 -4.39
N LEU A 272 -20.20 13.52 -5.14
CA LEU A 272 -19.84 12.31 -5.86
C LEU A 272 -18.72 12.57 -6.88
N ARG A 273 -18.84 13.63 -7.70
CA ARG A 273 -17.79 14.03 -8.66
C ARG A 273 -16.48 14.38 -7.97
N GLN A 274 -16.52 15.01 -6.79
CA GLN A 274 -15.29 15.31 -6.05
C GLN A 274 -14.65 14.05 -5.45
N LEU A 275 -15.44 13.07 -5.00
CA LEU A 275 -14.93 11.76 -4.58
C LEU A 275 -14.30 10.99 -5.74
N GLU A 276 -14.87 11.04 -6.95
CA GLU A 276 -14.27 10.43 -8.14
C GLU A 276 -12.86 10.99 -8.44
N LYS A 277 -12.63 12.29 -8.23
CA LYS A 277 -11.30 12.88 -8.36
C LYS A 277 -10.30 12.33 -7.33
N ILE A 278 -10.75 12.09 -6.10
CA ILE A 278 -9.91 11.49 -5.05
C ILE A 278 -9.60 10.03 -5.41
N ASP A 279 -10.58 9.25 -5.84
CA ASP A 279 -10.35 7.88 -6.28
C ASP A 279 -9.34 7.82 -7.44
N LEU A 280 -9.48 8.72 -8.42
CA LEU A 280 -8.54 8.85 -9.54
C LEU A 280 -7.13 9.26 -9.08
N PHE A 281 -7.01 10.17 -8.11
CA PHE A 281 -5.74 10.54 -7.51
C PHE A 281 -5.03 9.34 -6.90
N HIS A 282 -5.71 8.58 -6.04
CA HIS A 282 -5.12 7.39 -5.42
C HIS A 282 -4.72 6.36 -6.47
N MET A 283 -5.52 6.20 -7.53
CA MET A 283 -5.16 5.28 -8.63
C MET A 283 -3.94 5.74 -9.43
N ARG A 284 -3.75 7.05 -9.63
CA ARG A 284 -2.52 7.60 -10.23
C ARG A 284 -1.29 7.30 -9.37
N GLN A 285 -1.42 7.42 -8.04
CA GLN A 285 -0.31 7.08 -7.14
C GLN A 285 0.05 5.59 -7.23
N TYR A 286 -0.96 4.70 -7.21
CA TYR A 286 -0.76 3.27 -7.38
C TYR A 286 -0.11 2.93 -8.73
N ALA A 287 -0.62 3.49 -9.83
CA ALA A 287 -0.06 3.29 -11.17
C ALA A 287 1.40 3.75 -11.25
N SER A 288 1.74 4.88 -10.62
CA SER A 288 3.12 5.38 -10.58
C SER A 288 4.06 4.46 -9.79
N ILE A 289 3.62 3.93 -8.64
CA ILE A 289 4.42 2.95 -7.86
C ILE A 289 4.61 1.66 -8.67
N CYS A 290 3.57 1.16 -9.34
CA CYS A 290 3.67 0.02 -10.24
C CYS A 290 4.66 0.27 -11.38
N ALA A 291 4.61 1.44 -12.02
CA ALA A 291 5.53 1.80 -13.10
C ALA A 291 7.00 1.87 -12.61
N LYS A 292 7.23 2.36 -11.39
CA LYS A 292 8.57 2.36 -10.78
C LYS A 292 9.07 0.94 -10.52
N MET A 293 8.23 0.05 -10.00
CA MET A 293 8.59 -1.37 -9.84
C MET A 293 8.80 -2.07 -11.19
N ASP A 294 8.08 -1.66 -12.23
CA ASP A 294 8.27 -2.17 -13.58
C ASP A 294 9.58 -1.71 -14.22
N ALA A 295 10.12 -0.57 -13.79
CA ALA A 295 11.40 -0.07 -14.26
C ALA A 295 12.61 -0.81 -13.64
N VAL A 296 12.43 -1.43 -12.46
CA VAL A 296 13.51 -2.12 -11.73
C VAL A 296 13.73 -3.51 -12.32
N GLN A 297 14.92 -3.78 -12.87
CA GLN A 297 15.28 -5.09 -13.43
C GLN A 297 15.57 -6.12 -12.34
N GLU A 298 14.86 -7.26 -12.36
CA GLU A 298 15.04 -8.35 -11.40
C GLU A 298 15.00 -9.72 -12.10
N GLY A 299 16.16 -10.38 -12.16
CA GLY A 299 16.31 -11.67 -12.86
C GLY A 299 16.04 -11.53 -14.37
N ASN A 300 15.06 -12.29 -14.87
CA ASN A 300 14.64 -12.32 -16.28
C ASN A 300 13.48 -11.35 -16.59
N GLY A 301 13.05 -10.55 -15.62
CA GLY A 301 11.95 -9.60 -15.76
C GLY A 301 12.17 -8.40 -14.87
N THR A 302 11.08 -7.86 -14.35
CA THR A 302 11.07 -6.68 -13.49
C THR A 302 10.70 -7.05 -12.05
N LEU A 303 10.97 -6.17 -11.09
CA LEU A 303 10.50 -6.35 -9.71
C LEU A 303 8.98 -6.54 -9.67
N LEU A 304 8.23 -5.80 -10.52
CA LEU A 304 6.79 -5.98 -10.64
C LEU A 304 6.40 -7.38 -11.13
N ASP A 305 7.14 -7.95 -12.10
CA ASP A 305 6.83 -9.28 -12.65
C ASP A 305 6.97 -10.39 -11.59
N ASN A 306 7.89 -10.24 -10.64
CA ASN A 306 8.20 -11.24 -9.61
C ASN A 306 7.36 -11.13 -8.34
N MET A 307 6.48 -10.13 -8.23
CA MET A 307 5.66 -9.91 -7.04
C MET A 307 4.15 -10.00 -7.28
N MET A 308 3.40 -9.91 -6.19
CA MET A 308 1.97 -9.62 -6.18
C MET A 308 1.76 -8.32 -5.41
N PHE A 309 1.41 -7.24 -6.10
CA PHE A 309 1.09 -5.96 -5.46
C PHE A 309 -0.41 -5.72 -5.51
N ALA A 310 -1.08 -5.82 -4.36
CA ALA A 310 -2.53 -5.70 -4.25
C ALA A 310 -2.97 -4.29 -3.86
N TYR A 311 -3.95 -3.76 -4.59
CA TYR A 311 -4.67 -2.53 -4.26
C TYR A 311 -6.13 -2.84 -3.95
N GLY A 312 -6.65 -2.25 -2.87
CA GLY A 312 -8.06 -2.35 -2.57
C GLY A 312 -8.51 -1.55 -1.35
N SER A 313 -9.75 -1.78 -0.95
CA SER A 313 -10.38 -1.19 0.22
C SER A 313 -11.37 -2.18 0.82
N GLY A 314 -11.55 -2.16 2.15
CA GLY A 314 -12.56 -2.98 2.82
C GLY A 314 -13.99 -2.45 2.69
N LEU A 315 -14.19 -1.32 2.00
CA LEU A 315 -15.51 -0.80 1.63
C LEU A 315 -15.58 -0.45 0.15
N SER A 316 -16.68 -0.82 -0.50
CA SER A 316 -17.01 -0.36 -1.85
C SER A 316 -17.96 0.85 -1.86
N SER A 317 -18.62 1.14 -0.74
CA SER A 317 -19.33 2.42 -0.51
C SER A 317 -19.12 2.89 0.93
N GLY A 318 -18.64 4.12 1.09
CA GLY A 318 -18.52 4.76 2.41
C GLY A 318 -19.86 5.21 2.97
N MET A 319 -20.85 5.52 2.11
CA MET A 319 -22.17 5.99 2.54
C MET A 319 -22.97 4.87 3.21
N LEU A 320 -22.95 3.68 2.61
CA LEU A 320 -23.70 2.51 3.07
C LEU A 320 -22.85 1.54 3.91
N HIS A 321 -21.55 1.82 4.02
CA HIS A 321 -20.55 0.90 4.57
C HIS A 321 -20.71 -0.51 3.96
N GLU A 322 -20.75 -0.59 2.63
CA GLU A 322 -20.91 -1.86 1.93
C GLU A 322 -19.59 -2.62 1.85
N CYS A 323 -19.62 -3.86 2.31
CA CYS A 323 -18.48 -4.79 2.28
C CYS A 323 -18.53 -5.77 1.09
N THR A 324 -19.37 -5.51 0.09
CA THR A 324 -19.59 -6.36 -1.09
C THR A 324 -18.95 -5.76 -2.33
N ASN A 325 -18.54 -6.59 -3.28
CA ASN A 325 -17.90 -6.21 -4.54
C ASN A 325 -16.76 -5.20 -4.32
N LEU A 326 -15.84 -5.57 -3.44
CA LEU A 326 -14.74 -4.73 -2.99
C LEU A 326 -13.81 -4.36 -4.15
N PRO A 327 -13.29 -3.13 -4.17
CA PRO A 327 -12.25 -2.73 -5.11
C PRO A 327 -11.01 -3.60 -4.93
N THR A 328 -10.62 -4.33 -5.98
CA THR A 328 -9.48 -5.26 -5.91
C THR A 328 -8.75 -5.34 -7.24
N VAL A 329 -7.49 -4.90 -7.26
CA VAL A 329 -6.56 -5.03 -8.39
C VAL A 329 -5.28 -5.66 -7.88
N ILE A 330 -4.69 -6.57 -8.65
CA ILE A 330 -3.33 -7.05 -8.42
C ILE A 330 -2.47 -6.69 -9.61
N ALA A 331 -1.30 -6.10 -9.36
CA ALA A 331 -0.25 -5.93 -10.34
C ALA A 331 0.88 -6.95 -10.09
N GLY A 332 1.49 -7.42 -11.17
CA GLY A 332 2.55 -8.43 -11.15
C GLY A 332 2.06 -9.86 -11.39
N SER A 333 2.99 -10.73 -11.75
CA SER A 333 2.72 -12.12 -12.17
C SER A 333 3.24 -13.17 -11.17
N ALA A 334 3.82 -12.75 -10.05
CA ALA A 334 4.48 -13.62 -9.08
C ALA A 334 5.51 -14.59 -9.70
N GLY A 335 6.28 -14.09 -10.68
CA GLY A 335 7.23 -14.87 -11.46
C GLY A 335 6.53 -15.85 -12.42
N GLY A 336 5.43 -15.42 -13.05
CA GLY A 336 4.63 -16.23 -13.97
C GLY A 336 3.65 -17.21 -13.33
N ARG A 337 3.52 -17.24 -11.99
CA ARG A 337 2.56 -18.10 -11.29
C ARG A 337 1.12 -17.62 -11.38
N ILE A 338 0.90 -16.36 -11.76
CA ILE A 338 -0.42 -15.74 -11.92
C ILE A 338 -0.52 -15.15 -13.31
N ALA A 339 -1.63 -15.44 -14.01
CA ALA A 339 -1.93 -14.82 -15.28
C ALA A 339 -2.37 -13.36 -15.08
N THR A 340 -1.83 -12.46 -15.90
CA THR A 340 -2.15 -11.02 -15.94
C THR A 340 -2.99 -10.66 -17.17
N ASN A 341 -3.27 -9.37 -17.36
CA ASN A 341 -4.09 -8.83 -18.44
C ASN A 341 -5.51 -9.42 -18.48
N ARG A 342 -6.19 -9.42 -17.34
CA ARG A 342 -7.51 -10.06 -17.20
C ARG A 342 -8.43 -9.35 -16.22
N HIS A 343 -9.71 -9.69 -16.34
CA HIS A 343 -10.76 -9.32 -15.41
C HIS A 343 -11.52 -10.56 -14.97
N ASP A 344 -11.39 -10.88 -13.69
CA ASP A 344 -12.05 -12.00 -13.06
C ASP A 344 -13.33 -11.54 -12.37
N LYS A 345 -14.44 -11.96 -12.97
CA LYS A 345 -15.76 -11.80 -12.40
C LYS A 345 -16.17 -13.07 -11.67
N HIS A 346 -16.13 -13.04 -10.34
CA HIS A 346 -16.53 -14.17 -9.52
C HIS A 346 -18.04 -14.21 -9.29
N ALA A 347 -18.51 -15.28 -8.65
CA ALA A 347 -19.89 -15.34 -8.16
C ALA A 347 -20.10 -14.25 -7.08
N GLN A 348 -21.30 -13.66 -7.02
CA GLN A 348 -21.64 -12.75 -5.93
C GLN A 348 -21.54 -13.47 -4.58
N GLY A 349 -21.04 -12.79 -3.56
CA GLY A 349 -20.78 -13.40 -2.25
C GLY A 349 -19.47 -14.19 -2.17
N THR A 350 -18.60 -14.16 -3.18
CA THR A 350 -17.29 -14.84 -3.09
C THR A 350 -16.44 -14.17 -2.02
N PRO A 351 -15.97 -14.88 -0.97
CA PRO A 351 -15.13 -14.25 0.05
C PRO A 351 -13.80 -13.78 -0.53
N ILE A 352 -13.43 -12.53 -0.27
CA ILE A 352 -12.10 -11.99 -0.60
C ILE A 352 -10.99 -12.77 0.13
N ALA A 353 -11.29 -13.43 1.25
CA ALA A 353 -10.36 -14.33 1.91
C ALA A 353 -9.87 -15.48 1.01
N ASN A 354 -10.65 -15.88 -0.01
CA ASN A 354 -10.20 -16.86 -1.00
C ASN A 354 -9.01 -16.32 -1.81
N LEU A 355 -8.97 -15.02 -2.09
CA LEU A 355 -7.84 -14.35 -2.73
C LEU A 355 -6.61 -14.42 -1.83
N TRP A 356 -6.77 -14.12 -0.54
CA TRP A 356 -5.70 -14.16 0.45
C TRP A 356 -5.10 -15.56 0.60
N VAL A 357 -5.94 -16.61 0.68
CA VAL A 357 -5.50 -18.01 0.64
C VAL A 357 -4.68 -18.29 -0.62
N SER A 358 -5.17 -17.88 -1.78
CA SER A 358 -4.47 -18.11 -3.05
C SER A 358 -3.13 -17.37 -3.14
N MET A 359 -3.03 -16.13 -2.65
CA MET A 359 -1.76 -15.41 -2.58
C MET A 359 -0.77 -16.11 -1.64
N ALA A 360 -1.22 -16.57 -0.47
CA ALA A 360 -0.35 -17.33 0.44
C ALA A 360 0.15 -18.64 -0.20
N GLN A 361 -0.71 -19.36 -0.93
CA GLN A 361 -0.31 -20.57 -1.66
C GLN A 361 0.71 -20.29 -2.76
N VAL A 362 0.56 -19.18 -3.51
CA VAL A 362 1.56 -18.73 -4.50
C VAL A 362 2.91 -18.43 -3.83
N MET A 363 2.90 -17.93 -2.60
CA MET A 363 4.10 -17.70 -1.77
C MET A 363 4.64 -18.98 -1.10
N GLY A 364 4.08 -20.16 -1.39
CA GLY A 364 4.56 -21.45 -0.90
C GLY A 364 3.92 -21.94 0.41
N LEU A 365 2.94 -21.22 0.97
CA LEU A 365 2.28 -21.65 2.20
C LEU A 365 1.21 -22.71 1.89
N PRO A 366 1.22 -23.88 2.55
CA PRO A 366 0.18 -24.91 2.39
C PRO A 366 -1.06 -24.57 3.23
N VAL A 367 -1.58 -23.35 3.09
CA VAL A 367 -2.77 -22.91 3.80
C VAL A 367 -4.02 -23.26 3.02
N GLU A 368 -4.98 -23.91 3.67
CA GLU A 368 -6.25 -24.32 3.05
C GLU A 368 -7.38 -23.33 3.36
N GLN A 369 -7.30 -22.63 4.50
CA GLN A 369 -8.35 -21.73 4.97
C GLN A 369 -7.77 -20.59 5.81
N ILE A 370 -8.26 -19.38 5.58
CA ILE A 370 -8.02 -18.19 6.40
C ILE A 370 -9.33 -17.45 6.59
N GLY A 371 -9.69 -17.16 7.85
CA GLY A 371 -10.88 -16.37 8.14
C GLY A 371 -12.16 -17.00 7.59
N ASP A 372 -12.96 -16.19 6.90
CA ASP A 372 -14.20 -16.58 6.24
C ASP A 372 -14.00 -17.24 4.85
N SER A 373 -12.77 -17.58 4.46
CA SER A 373 -12.51 -18.24 3.17
C SER A 373 -13.23 -19.59 3.07
N THR A 374 -13.68 -19.90 1.86
CA THR A 374 -14.29 -21.19 1.47
C THR A 374 -13.35 -22.05 0.61
N GLY A 375 -12.10 -21.63 0.46
CA GLY A 375 -11.03 -22.31 -0.27
C GLY A 375 -10.18 -21.32 -1.09
N SER A 376 -9.38 -21.83 -2.02
CA SER A 376 -8.63 -21.00 -2.96
C SER A 376 -9.54 -20.29 -3.96
N LEU A 377 -9.16 -19.10 -4.40
CA LEU A 377 -9.87 -18.36 -5.44
C LEU A 377 -9.75 -19.07 -6.79
N LYS A 378 -10.89 -19.45 -7.36
CA LYS A 378 -10.96 -20.20 -8.62
C LYS A 378 -10.32 -19.40 -9.75
N GLY A 379 -9.41 -20.05 -10.48
CA GLY A 379 -8.74 -19.47 -11.65
C GLY A 379 -7.68 -18.43 -11.31
N PHE A 380 -7.23 -18.33 -10.06
CA PHE A 380 -6.22 -17.37 -9.66
C PHE A 380 -4.82 -17.69 -10.21
N THR A 381 -4.35 -18.92 -10.00
CA THR A 381 -3.05 -19.37 -10.51
C THR A 381 -3.11 -19.57 -12.02
N ALA A 382 -1.99 -19.32 -12.71
CA ALA A 382 -1.81 -19.76 -14.09
C ALA A 382 -2.04 -21.28 -14.18
N GLN A 383 -2.78 -21.74 -15.18
CA GLN A 383 -2.86 -23.17 -15.46
C GLN A 383 -1.47 -23.63 -15.93
N ALA A 384 -0.96 -24.70 -15.34
CA ALA A 384 0.33 -25.29 -15.69
C ALA A 384 0.31 -25.88 -17.12
#